data_AF-A0A3L7XZ12-F1
#
_entry.id   AF-A0A3L7XZ12-F1
#
_cell.length_a   1.000
_cell.length_b   1.000
_cell.length_c   1.000
_cell.angle_alpha   90.00
_cell.angle_beta   90.00
_cell.angle_gamma   90.00
#
_symmetry.space_group_name_H-M   'P 1'
#
loop_
_entity.id
_entity.type
_entity.pdbx_description
1 polymer ?
#
loop_
_entity_poly.entity_id
_entity_poly.type
_entity_poly.pdbx_seq_one_letter_code
_entity_poly.pdbx_strand_id
1 'polypeptide(L)'
;MRAAAAQKARGQGCAPGTRQSAGQCVVLLARASKANRPARRNDVHKQRTTVTSESTQQHKAIAAARGAVAIAIVTVSDTRTELTDTNAQYLRAQIAAAGHTSTGYRIIKDEPDQVAAALDEMAAGGARLILFNGGTGIAPRDTTFDVISGRLEKVMPGFGELFRMLSFEQVGAAAMLSRATAGVYRGSVVFCTPGSHAAVKLAWEKLIAPELEHLAWEVGR
;
A
#
# COMPACT_ATOMS: atom_id res chain seq x y z
N MET A 1 -32.68 -44.09 -27.66
CA MET A 1 -33.54 -44.79 -26.66
C MET A 1 -32.74 -44.88 -25.37
N ARG A 2 -33.26 -44.49 -24.20
CA ARG A 2 -34.18 -45.21 -23.28
C ARG A 2 -33.64 -46.59 -22.83
N ALA A 3 -33.80 -47.06 -21.58
CA ALA A 3 -34.02 -46.41 -20.25
C ALA A 3 -34.00 -47.48 -19.11
N ALA A 4 -33.53 -47.10 -17.92
CA ALA A 4 -33.92 -47.52 -16.55
C ALA A 4 -34.22 -49.00 -16.14
N ALA A 5 -33.53 -49.48 -15.09
CA ALA A 5 -34.02 -50.29 -13.93
C ALA A 5 -32.87 -50.32 -12.86
N ALA A 6 -33.04 -49.93 -11.58
CA ALA A 6 -33.70 -50.60 -10.44
C ALA A 6 -32.96 -51.89 -9.97
N GLN A 7 -32.75 -52.18 -8.66
CA GLN A 7 -33.52 -51.82 -7.46
C GLN A 7 -32.74 -51.96 -6.11
N LYS A 8 -33.22 -51.28 -5.04
CA LYS A 8 -33.14 -51.47 -3.54
C LYS A 8 -32.25 -52.59 -2.91
N ALA A 9 -31.74 -52.52 -1.67
CA ALA A 9 -31.72 -51.55 -0.53
C ALA A 9 -30.54 -51.95 0.43
N ARG A 10 -30.25 -51.44 1.65
CA ARG A 10 -30.90 -50.66 2.74
C ARG A 10 -29.82 -49.77 3.45
N GLY A 11 -30.09 -48.83 4.37
CA GLY A 11 -31.36 -48.20 4.79
C GLY A 11 -31.49 -47.90 6.30
N GLN A 12 -31.69 -46.60 6.65
CA GLN A 12 -32.26 -46.01 7.90
C GLN A 12 -31.40 -45.89 9.19
N GLY A 13 -31.56 -44.75 9.89
CA GLY A 13 -31.00 -44.51 11.24
C GLY A 13 -30.82 -43.04 11.67
N CYS A 14 -31.87 -42.20 11.75
CA CYS A 14 -31.80 -40.86 12.37
C CYS A 14 -33.19 -40.39 12.84
N ALA A 15 -33.28 -39.71 14.00
CA ALA A 15 -34.53 -39.22 14.58
C ALA A 15 -34.34 -37.97 15.48
N PRO A 16 -35.17 -36.92 15.34
CA PRO A 16 -35.25 -35.79 16.27
C PRO A 16 -36.45 -35.87 17.23
N GLY A 17 -36.46 -35.08 18.31
CA GLY A 17 -37.58 -34.99 19.25
C GLY A 17 -37.73 -33.60 19.89
N THR A 18 -38.98 -33.15 20.08
CA THR A 18 -39.34 -31.79 20.55
C THR A 18 -40.44 -31.80 21.62
N ARG A 19 -40.44 -30.75 22.48
CA ARG A 19 -41.52 -30.19 23.33
C ARG A 19 -40.96 -28.88 23.94
N GLN A 20 -41.65 -27.73 24.03
CA GLN A 20 -42.95 -27.40 24.68
C GLN A 20 -42.93 -27.54 26.22
N SER A 21 -43.54 -26.66 27.04
CA SER A 21 -43.88 -25.21 26.98
C SER A 21 -44.61 -24.80 28.29
N ALA A 22 -44.67 -23.50 28.61
CA ALA A 22 -45.36 -22.89 29.79
C ALA A 22 -44.71 -23.16 31.17
N GLY A 23 -44.93 -22.33 32.21
CA GLY A 23 -45.74 -21.11 32.28
C GLY A 23 -45.54 -20.25 33.56
N GLN A 24 -46.31 -19.15 33.63
CA GLN A 24 -46.43 -18.14 34.70
C GLN A 24 -46.93 -18.75 36.05
N CYS A 25 -46.97 -18.11 37.23
CA CYS A 25 -46.68 -16.75 37.77
C CYS A 25 -46.30 -16.90 39.28
N VAL A 26 -45.84 -15.92 40.07
CA VAL A 26 -46.58 -14.83 40.76
C VAL A 26 -45.58 -13.93 41.52
N VAL A 27 -45.94 -12.67 41.79
CA VAL A 27 -45.15 -11.64 42.49
C VAL A 27 -45.22 -11.75 44.03
N LEU A 28 -44.13 -11.40 44.73
CA LEU A 28 -44.21 -10.84 46.09
C LEU A 28 -43.27 -9.63 46.22
N LEU A 29 -43.69 -8.59 46.94
CA LEU A 29 -42.93 -7.33 47.10
C LEU A 29 -42.03 -7.34 48.33
N ALA A 30 -40.87 -6.69 48.21
CA ALA A 30 -40.14 -6.07 49.31
C ALA A 30 -39.76 -4.63 48.92
N ARG A 31 -39.71 -3.72 49.90
CA ARG A 31 -39.41 -2.29 49.71
C ARG A 31 -38.18 -1.85 50.54
N ALA A 32 -37.67 -0.66 50.22
CA ALA A 32 -36.53 0.03 50.82
C ALA A 32 -35.14 -0.53 50.45
N SER A 33 -34.05 0.25 50.46
CA SER A 33 -33.92 1.68 50.83
C SER A 33 -33.05 2.47 49.84
N LYS A 34 -33.11 3.81 49.90
CA LYS A 34 -32.24 4.69 49.12
C LYS A 34 -30.82 4.69 49.70
N ALA A 35 -29.81 4.47 48.87
CA ALA A 35 -28.40 4.72 49.20
C ALA A 35 -27.76 5.57 48.10
N ASN A 36 -27.36 6.79 48.45
CA ASN A 36 -26.77 7.76 47.52
C ASN A 36 -25.30 7.41 47.20
N ARG A 37 -24.93 7.37 45.92
CA ARG A 37 -23.53 7.33 45.46
C ARG A 37 -23.35 8.28 44.27
N PRO A 38 -22.45 9.28 44.34
CA PRO A 38 -22.22 10.20 43.23
C PRO A 38 -21.43 9.51 42.11
N ALA A 39 -21.90 9.62 40.87
CA ALA A 39 -21.15 9.17 39.70
C ALA A 39 -19.97 10.12 39.42
N ARG A 40 -18.74 9.60 39.42
CA ARG A 40 -17.57 10.26 38.83
C ARG A 40 -17.09 9.47 37.63
N ARG A 41 -17.32 10.00 36.42
CA ARG A 41 -16.47 9.85 35.23
C ARG A 41 -16.92 10.87 34.19
N ASN A 42 -16.00 11.72 33.76
CA ASN A 42 -16.20 12.58 32.59
C ASN A 42 -15.69 11.81 31.37
N ASP A 43 -16.59 11.41 30.47
CA ASP A 43 -16.18 10.87 29.17
C ASP A 43 -15.73 12.01 28.26
N VAL A 44 -14.41 12.15 28.10
CA VAL A 44 -13.80 13.11 27.16
C VAL A 44 -13.36 12.35 25.92
N HIS A 45 -14.33 12.07 25.03
CA HIS A 45 -14.08 11.43 23.74
C HIS A 45 -13.42 12.43 22.77
N LYS A 46 -12.13 12.71 22.97
CA LYS A 46 -11.38 13.67 22.15
C LYS A 46 -11.01 13.04 20.81
N GLN A 47 -11.58 13.58 19.72
CA GLN A 47 -11.36 13.11 18.35
C GLN A 47 -9.86 13.11 18.01
N ARG A 48 -9.36 12.00 17.46
CA ARG A 48 -7.96 11.83 17.05
C ARG A 48 -7.72 12.46 15.68
N THR A 49 -7.65 13.79 15.64
CA THR A 49 -7.21 14.51 14.44
C THR A 49 -5.80 14.10 14.03
N THR A 50 -5.58 13.94 12.73
CA THR A 50 -4.26 13.64 12.16
C THR A 50 -3.40 14.90 12.16
N VAL A 51 -2.66 15.11 13.25
CA VAL A 51 -1.68 16.20 13.37
C VAL A 51 -0.51 15.91 12.43
N THR A 52 -0.55 16.49 11.22
CA THR A 52 0.66 16.75 10.44
C THR A 52 1.46 17.84 11.15
N SER A 53 2.78 17.70 11.28
CA SER A 53 3.59 18.69 11.99
C SER A 53 3.67 19.99 11.18
N GLU A 54 3.75 21.11 11.90
CA GLU A 54 3.84 22.45 11.32
C GLU A 54 5.07 22.57 10.40
N SER A 55 6.18 21.88 10.72
CA SER A 55 7.36 21.78 9.87
C SER A 55 7.07 21.12 8.50
N THR A 56 6.38 19.98 8.48
CA THR A 56 6.00 19.29 7.24
C THR A 56 5.06 20.15 6.39
N GLN A 57 4.15 20.90 7.02
CA GLN A 57 3.25 21.82 6.31
C GLN A 57 4.02 23.04 5.73
N GLN A 58 4.92 23.64 6.51
CA GLN A 58 5.75 24.78 6.08
C GLN A 58 6.71 24.38 4.95
N HIS A 59 7.33 23.20 5.01
CA HIS A 59 8.22 22.71 3.94
C HIS A 59 7.46 22.49 2.62
N LYS A 60 6.24 21.95 2.65
CA LYS A 60 5.40 21.78 1.45
C LYS A 60 5.05 23.13 0.81
N ALA A 61 4.64 24.12 1.59
CA ALA A 61 4.34 25.46 1.09
C ALA A 61 5.55 26.14 0.39
N ILE A 62 6.78 25.88 0.87
CA ILE A 62 8.02 26.36 0.25
C ILE A 62 8.40 25.56 -1.00
N ALA A 63 8.09 24.26 -1.03
CA ALA A 63 8.42 23.40 -2.16
C ALA A 63 7.49 23.64 -3.37
N ALA A 64 6.18 23.82 -3.15
CA ALA A 64 5.21 24.21 -4.18
C ALA A 64 5.61 25.50 -4.94
N ALA A 65 6.31 26.42 -4.27
CA ALA A 65 6.81 27.66 -4.86
C ALA A 65 8.03 27.47 -5.80
N ARG A 66 8.57 26.25 -5.95
CA ARG A 66 9.76 25.95 -6.79
C ARG A 66 9.45 25.24 -8.11
N GLY A 67 8.18 24.99 -8.43
CA GLY A 67 7.74 24.50 -9.74
C GLY A 67 7.73 22.97 -9.91
N ALA A 68 7.50 22.54 -11.15
CA ALA A 68 7.23 21.14 -11.47
C ALA A 68 8.41 20.20 -11.15
N VAL A 69 8.13 19.15 -10.37
CA VAL A 69 9.13 18.13 -10.04
C VAL A 69 9.41 17.23 -11.26
N ALA A 70 10.68 16.98 -11.55
CA ALA A 70 11.13 16.05 -12.58
C ALA A 70 11.10 14.60 -12.07
N ILE A 71 10.32 13.73 -12.72
CA ILE A 71 10.05 12.36 -12.26
C ILE A 71 10.31 11.34 -13.37
N ALA A 72 11.14 10.34 -13.08
CA ALA A 72 11.39 9.20 -13.95
C ALA A 72 10.56 7.98 -13.54
N ILE A 73 10.19 7.14 -14.53
CA ILE A 73 9.47 5.88 -14.32
C ILE A 73 10.29 4.74 -14.92
N VAL A 74 10.53 3.67 -14.16
CA VAL A 74 11.13 2.43 -14.66
C VAL A 74 10.19 1.26 -14.36
N THR A 75 9.80 0.53 -15.41
CA THR A 75 9.01 -0.69 -15.30
C THR A 75 9.90 -1.90 -15.55
N VAL A 76 9.98 -2.79 -14.56
CA VAL A 76 10.74 -4.03 -14.66
C VAL A 76 9.76 -5.16 -14.98
N SER A 77 9.80 -5.65 -16.23
CA SER A 77 8.85 -6.65 -16.71
C SER A 77 9.33 -7.36 -17.97
N ASP A 78 9.22 -8.69 -17.96
CA ASP A 78 9.61 -9.51 -19.11
C ASP A 78 8.54 -9.57 -20.19
N THR A 79 7.29 -9.26 -19.84
CA THR A 79 6.10 -9.44 -20.68
C THR A 79 5.38 -8.15 -21.07
N ARG A 80 5.57 -7.04 -20.33
CA ARG A 80 4.98 -5.75 -20.73
C ARG A 80 5.69 -5.15 -21.94
N THR A 81 4.96 -4.25 -22.58
CA THR A 81 5.36 -3.32 -23.64
C THR A 81 4.79 -1.95 -23.30
N GLU A 82 5.20 -0.88 -23.99
CA GLU A 82 4.70 0.48 -23.70
C GLU A 82 3.17 0.60 -23.81
N LEU A 83 2.56 -0.17 -24.72
CA LEU A 83 1.11 -0.25 -24.90
C LEU A 83 0.39 -0.98 -23.76
N THR A 84 1.06 -1.93 -23.09
CA THR A 84 0.48 -2.76 -22.02
C THR A 84 0.94 -2.34 -20.62
N ASP A 85 1.80 -1.33 -20.50
CA ASP A 85 2.27 -0.81 -19.21
C ASP A 85 1.30 0.18 -18.57
N THR A 86 0.20 -0.36 -18.05
CA THR A 86 -0.85 0.37 -17.33
C THR A 86 -0.33 1.12 -16.09
N ASN A 87 0.82 0.71 -15.52
CA ASN A 87 1.42 1.42 -14.39
C ASN A 87 2.11 2.72 -14.84
N ALA A 88 2.91 2.69 -15.92
CA ALA A 88 3.48 3.93 -16.46
C ALA A 88 2.40 4.86 -17.02
N GLN A 89 1.34 4.31 -17.65
CA GLN A 89 0.20 5.09 -18.12
C GLN A 89 -0.51 5.81 -16.95
N TYR A 90 -0.81 5.11 -15.86
CA TYR A 90 -1.36 5.70 -14.63
C TYR A 90 -0.42 6.72 -14.00
N LEU A 91 0.86 6.36 -13.78
CA LEU A 91 1.82 7.25 -13.14
C LEU A 91 2.00 8.55 -13.93
N ARG A 92 2.12 8.49 -15.28
CA ARG A 92 2.18 9.70 -16.12
C ARG A 92 0.95 10.59 -15.96
N ALA A 93 -0.25 10.01 -15.93
CA ALA A 93 -1.49 10.76 -15.73
C ALA A 93 -1.54 11.44 -14.35
N GLN A 94 -1.15 10.72 -13.28
CA GLN A 94 -1.13 11.26 -11.93
C GLN A 94 -0.03 12.31 -11.71
N ILE A 95 1.15 12.13 -12.32
CA ILE A 95 2.26 13.10 -12.33
C ILE A 95 1.81 14.41 -12.99
N ALA A 96 1.14 14.33 -14.14
CA ALA A 96 0.59 15.49 -14.81
C ALA A 96 -0.54 16.16 -14.01
N ALA A 97 -1.43 15.37 -13.39
CA ALA A 97 -2.52 15.88 -12.53
C ALA A 97 -1.99 16.56 -11.25
N ALA A 98 -0.80 16.19 -10.78
CA ALA A 98 -0.10 16.86 -9.67
C ALA A 98 0.70 18.11 -10.11
N GLY A 99 0.69 18.49 -11.39
CA GLY A 99 1.48 19.62 -11.89
C GLY A 99 2.98 19.34 -11.97
N HIS A 100 3.36 18.07 -12.14
CA HIS A 100 4.76 17.62 -12.23
C HIS A 100 5.07 17.06 -13.62
N THR A 101 6.34 16.75 -13.91
CA THR A 101 6.78 16.36 -15.26
C THR A 101 7.41 14.98 -15.27
N SER A 102 6.90 14.10 -16.14
CA SER A 102 7.51 12.79 -16.42
C SER A 102 8.69 12.97 -17.38
N THR A 103 9.91 13.03 -16.85
CA THR A 103 11.14 13.36 -17.61
C THR A 103 11.89 12.15 -18.15
N GLY A 104 11.65 10.96 -17.60
CA GLY A 104 12.27 9.71 -18.04
C GLY A 104 11.31 8.53 -18.01
N TYR A 105 11.46 7.60 -18.95
CA TYR A 105 10.75 6.34 -18.97
C TYR A 105 11.60 5.22 -19.56
N ARG A 106 11.64 4.08 -18.87
CA ARG A 106 12.25 2.83 -19.35
C ARG A 106 11.37 1.64 -19.02
N ILE A 107 11.38 0.66 -19.91
CA ILE A 107 10.93 -0.70 -19.63
C ILE A 107 12.10 -1.66 -19.83
N ILE A 108 12.40 -2.48 -18.82
CA ILE A 108 13.58 -3.35 -18.75
C ILE A 108 13.22 -4.76 -18.28
N LYS A 109 14.12 -5.72 -18.48
CA LYS A 109 14.03 -7.07 -17.88
C LYS A 109 14.52 -7.04 -16.43
N ASP A 110 14.17 -8.07 -15.66
CA ASP A 110 14.51 -8.22 -14.22
C ASP A 110 15.97 -8.66 -14.00
N GLU A 111 16.87 -8.13 -14.82
CA GLU A 111 18.29 -8.44 -14.84
C GLU A 111 19.06 -7.41 -13.99
N PRO A 112 19.95 -7.82 -13.07
CA PRO A 112 20.59 -6.89 -12.13
C PRO A 112 21.30 -5.70 -12.80
N ASP A 113 22.01 -5.96 -13.91
CA ASP A 113 22.72 -4.94 -14.64
C ASP A 113 21.80 -3.97 -15.38
N GLN A 114 20.59 -4.40 -15.80
CA GLN A 114 19.60 -3.52 -16.41
C GLN A 114 18.93 -2.62 -15.36
N VAL A 115 18.61 -3.16 -14.19
CA VAL A 115 18.07 -2.38 -13.06
C VAL A 115 19.10 -1.34 -12.59
N ALA A 116 20.36 -1.75 -12.46
CA ALA A 116 21.48 -0.88 -12.14
C ALA A 116 21.69 0.22 -13.19
N ALA A 117 21.78 -0.13 -14.48
CA ALA A 117 21.97 0.84 -15.55
C ALA A 117 20.81 1.83 -15.66
N ALA A 118 19.56 1.37 -15.51
CA ALA A 118 18.39 2.26 -15.55
C ALA A 118 18.36 3.22 -14.35
N LEU A 119 18.76 2.79 -13.14
CA LEU A 119 18.86 3.68 -11.99
C LEU A 119 19.91 4.78 -12.24
N ASP A 120 21.08 4.39 -12.73
CA ASP A 120 22.19 5.31 -13.00
C ASP A 120 21.84 6.28 -14.14
N GLU A 121 21.14 5.81 -15.18
CA GLU A 121 20.64 6.64 -16.28
C GLU A 121 19.60 7.66 -15.81
N MET A 122 18.59 7.25 -15.04
CA MET A 122 17.52 8.16 -14.59
C MET A 122 18.05 9.22 -13.60
N ALA A 123 19.02 8.88 -12.76
CA ALA A 123 19.70 9.84 -11.88
C ALA A 123 20.57 10.82 -12.68
N ALA A 124 21.38 10.34 -13.63
CA ALA A 124 22.18 11.19 -14.51
C ALA A 124 21.31 12.10 -15.42
N GLY A 125 20.12 11.63 -15.80
CA GLY A 125 19.09 12.42 -16.49
C GLY A 125 18.44 13.52 -15.64
N GLY A 126 18.89 13.71 -14.39
CA GLY A 126 18.51 14.83 -13.54
C GLY A 126 17.14 14.70 -12.85
N ALA A 127 16.47 13.56 -12.96
CA ALA A 127 15.19 13.31 -12.29
C ALA A 127 15.32 13.48 -10.77
N ARG A 128 14.42 14.25 -10.14
CA ARG A 128 14.40 14.42 -8.68
C ARG A 128 13.81 13.18 -7.99
N LEU A 129 12.80 12.55 -8.60
CA LEU A 129 12.23 11.28 -8.15
C LEU A 129 12.38 10.21 -9.24
N ILE A 130 12.64 8.96 -8.84
CA ILE A 130 12.76 7.80 -9.75
C ILE A 130 11.86 6.68 -9.22
N LEU A 131 10.90 6.24 -10.04
CA LEU A 131 9.84 5.30 -9.66
C LEU A 131 10.02 3.94 -10.35
N PHE A 132 10.63 2.98 -9.64
CA PHE A 132 10.71 1.59 -10.04
C PHE A 132 9.43 0.81 -9.67
N ASN A 133 8.91 0.04 -10.62
CA ASN A 133 7.82 -0.92 -10.38
C ASN A 133 8.05 -2.26 -11.10
N GLY A 134 7.94 -3.36 -10.36
CA GLY A 134 8.22 -4.72 -10.85
C GLY A 134 9.47 -5.35 -10.24
N GLY A 135 9.63 -6.67 -10.43
CA GLY A 135 10.79 -7.44 -9.99
C GLY A 135 11.09 -7.47 -8.48
N THR A 136 10.06 -7.32 -7.63
CA THR A 136 10.21 -7.31 -6.16
C THR A 136 9.55 -8.49 -5.44
N GLY A 137 9.11 -9.53 -6.17
CA GLY A 137 8.63 -10.78 -5.57
C GLY A 137 9.72 -11.54 -4.81
N ILE A 138 9.41 -12.77 -4.38
CA ILE A 138 10.35 -13.62 -3.60
C ILE A 138 10.97 -14.76 -4.42
N ALA A 139 10.79 -14.79 -5.75
CA ALA A 139 11.40 -15.82 -6.58
C ALA A 139 12.87 -15.47 -6.86
N PRO A 140 13.75 -16.44 -7.18
CA PRO A 140 15.17 -16.18 -7.48
C PRO A 140 15.43 -15.25 -8.67
N ARG A 141 14.39 -14.95 -9.46
CA ARG A 141 14.37 -14.02 -10.60
C ARG A 141 14.02 -12.57 -10.24
N ASP A 142 13.48 -12.32 -9.05
CA ASP A 142 13.04 -10.99 -8.62
C ASP A 142 14.25 -10.23 -8.07
N THR A 143 14.97 -9.47 -8.91
CA THR A 143 16.26 -8.86 -8.49
C THR A 143 16.13 -7.39 -8.12
N THR A 144 15.06 -6.72 -8.56
CA THR A 144 14.91 -5.26 -8.49
C THR A 144 14.96 -4.71 -7.06
N PHE A 145 14.38 -5.40 -6.07
CA PHE A 145 14.44 -4.93 -4.68
C PHE A 145 15.87 -4.92 -4.13
N ASP A 146 16.66 -5.96 -4.40
CA ASP A 146 17.99 -6.13 -3.82
C ASP A 146 18.99 -5.18 -4.50
N VAL A 147 18.91 -5.04 -5.82
CA VAL A 147 19.75 -4.13 -6.61
C VAL A 147 19.50 -2.67 -6.24
N ILE A 148 18.23 -2.26 -6.09
CA ILE A 148 17.92 -0.90 -5.63
C ILE A 148 18.37 -0.73 -4.19
N SER A 149 17.98 -1.62 -3.26
CA SER A 149 18.32 -1.49 -1.83
C SER A 149 19.83 -1.43 -1.58
N GLY A 150 20.63 -2.22 -2.31
CA GLY A 150 22.09 -2.23 -2.22
C GLY A 150 22.78 -1.01 -2.84
N ARG A 151 22.06 -0.16 -3.61
CA ARG A 151 22.59 1.08 -4.19
C ARG A 151 22.20 2.34 -3.42
N LEU A 152 21.19 2.31 -2.56
CA LEU A 152 20.72 3.50 -1.82
C LEU A 152 21.79 4.04 -0.86
N GLU A 153 22.17 5.30 -1.05
CA GLU A 153 23.12 6.03 -0.18
C GLU A 153 22.53 6.32 1.20
N LYS A 154 21.20 6.47 1.27
CA LYS A 154 20.44 6.65 2.51
C LYS A 154 19.06 6.02 2.37
N VAL A 155 18.82 4.90 3.05
CA VAL A 155 17.54 4.18 3.02
C VAL A 155 16.49 4.92 3.85
N MET A 156 15.24 4.94 3.37
CA MET A 156 14.05 5.40 4.08
C MET A 156 13.17 4.19 4.46
N PRO A 157 13.51 3.43 5.52
CA PRO A 157 12.87 2.14 5.83
C PRO A 157 11.35 2.26 6.07
N GLY A 158 10.92 3.39 6.65
CA GLY A 158 9.51 3.72 6.88
C GLY A 158 8.63 3.66 5.62
N PHE A 159 9.16 3.84 4.41
CA PHE A 159 8.38 3.64 3.18
C PHE A 159 7.94 2.18 3.02
N GLY A 160 8.88 1.23 3.16
CA GLY A 160 8.59 -0.20 3.04
C GLY A 160 7.71 -0.71 4.18
N GLU A 161 7.89 -0.16 5.38
CA GLU A 161 7.08 -0.47 6.56
C GLU A 161 5.62 0.01 6.40
N LEU A 162 5.41 1.29 6.09
CA LEU A 162 4.08 1.85 5.87
C LEU A 162 3.41 1.23 4.64
N PHE A 163 4.17 0.94 3.58
CA PHE A 163 3.64 0.23 2.41
C PHE A 163 3.11 -1.16 2.77
N ARG A 164 3.85 -1.95 3.57
CA ARG A 164 3.37 -3.26 4.03
C ARG A 164 2.20 -3.15 5.00
N MET A 165 2.20 -2.15 5.90
CA MET A 165 1.07 -1.88 6.80
C MET A 165 -0.22 -1.61 6.02
N LEU A 166 -0.18 -0.66 5.07
CA LEU A 166 -1.34 -0.32 4.23
C LEU A 166 -1.72 -1.45 3.26
N SER A 167 -0.75 -2.24 2.81
CA SER A 167 -1.02 -3.44 1.99
C SER A 167 -1.72 -4.53 2.81
N PHE A 168 -1.43 -4.66 4.11
CA PHE A 168 -2.08 -5.64 4.98
C PHE A 168 -3.58 -5.35 5.14
N GLU A 169 -3.99 -4.08 5.11
CA GLU A 169 -5.41 -3.68 5.07
C GLU A 169 -6.13 -4.12 3.78
N GLN A 170 -5.39 -4.35 2.68
CA GLN A 170 -5.96 -4.70 1.36
C GLN A 170 -5.84 -6.20 1.02
N VAL A 171 -4.72 -6.85 1.36
CA VAL A 171 -4.40 -8.23 0.97
C VAL A 171 -4.03 -9.12 2.16
N GLY A 172 -4.17 -8.63 3.40
CA GLY A 172 -3.87 -9.38 4.62
C GLY A 172 -2.44 -9.90 4.65
N ALA A 173 -2.27 -11.16 5.08
CA ALA A 173 -0.96 -11.80 5.26
C ALA A 173 -0.08 -11.81 3.99
N ALA A 174 -0.64 -11.68 2.78
CA ALA A 174 0.14 -11.57 1.54
C ALA A 174 1.05 -10.32 1.50
N ALA A 175 0.72 -9.28 2.27
CA ALA A 175 1.57 -8.10 2.43
C ALA A 175 2.95 -8.42 3.04
N MET A 176 3.09 -9.52 3.79
CA MET A 176 4.37 -10.00 4.31
C MET A 176 5.39 -10.30 3.19
N LEU A 177 4.91 -10.73 2.02
CA LEU A 177 5.75 -11.06 0.86
C LEU A 177 6.11 -9.84 0.01
N SER A 178 5.55 -8.66 0.33
CA SER A 178 5.71 -7.45 -0.49
C SER A 178 7.02 -6.73 -0.17
N ARG A 179 8.03 -6.95 -1.01
CA ARG A 179 9.28 -6.18 -0.95
C ARG A 179 9.08 -4.82 -1.65
N ALA A 180 9.33 -3.76 -0.91
CA ALA A 180 9.27 -2.36 -1.35
C ALA A 180 10.31 -1.58 -0.55
N THR A 181 11.01 -0.65 -1.21
CA THR A 181 12.09 0.14 -0.61
C THR A 181 12.08 1.56 -1.17
N ALA A 182 12.68 2.50 -0.43
CA ALA A 182 12.92 3.85 -0.90
C ALA A 182 14.17 4.44 -0.24
N GLY A 183 14.75 5.47 -0.86
CA GLY A 183 15.92 6.15 -0.31
C GLY A 183 16.47 7.23 -1.23
N VAL A 184 17.65 7.73 -0.89
CA VAL A 184 18.42 8.69 -1.71
C VAL A 184 19.46 7.95 -2.55
N TYR A 185 19.64 8.38 -3.80
CA TYR A 185 20.72 7.98 -4.69
C TYR A 185 21.14 9.15 -5.59
N ARG A 186 22.41 9.57 -5.56
CA ARG A 186 23.00 10.59 -6.45
C ARG A 186 22.21 11.91 -6.58
N GLY A 187 21.55 12.35 -5.50
CA GLY A 187 20.72 13.57 -5.51
C GLY A 187 19.29 13.37 -6.05
N SER A 188 18.85 12.12 -6.20
CA SER A 188 17.48 11.71 -6.52
C SER A 188 16.87 10.91 -5.36
N VAL A 189 15.54 10.99 -5.21
CA VAL A 189 14.76 10.10 -4.34
C VAL A 189 14.27 8.91 -5.16
N VAL A 190 14.64 7.70 -4.76
CA VAL A 190 14.24 6.45 -5.43
C VAL A 190 13.12 5.79 -4.66
N PHE A 191 12.08 5.33 -5.36
CA PHE A 191 11.04 4.45 -4.85
C PHE A 191 11.02 3.16 -5.67
N CYS A 192 10.92 2.00 -5.01
CA CYS A 192 10.85 0.69 -5.64
C CYS A 192 9.67 -0.09 -5.06
N THR A 193 8.80 -0.58 -5.95
CA THR A 193 7.46 -1.07 -5.63
C THR A 193 7.10 -2.36 -6.39
N PRO A 194 6.21 -3.23 -5.85
CA PRO A 194 5.70 -4.37 -6.59
C PRO A 194 4.97 -3.95 -7.88
N GLY A 195 5.15 -4.73 -8.95
CA GLY A 195 4.62 -4.40 -10.29
C GLY A 195 3.10 -4.50 -10.45
N SER A 196 2.35 -4.87 -9.41
CA SER A 196 0.88 -4.92 -9.49
C SER A 196 0.28 -3.51 -9.51
N HIS A 197 -0.80 -3.32 -10.25
CA HIS A 197 -1.41 -2.00 -10.40
C HIS A 197 -1.92 -1.43 -9.06
N ALA A 198 -2.48 -2.30 -8.21
CA ALA A 198 -2.90 -1.94 -6.86
C ALA A 198 -1.73 -1.47 -5.98
N ALA A 199 -0.56 -2.10 -6.07
CA ALA A 199 0.64 -1.71 -5.32
C ALA A 199 1.17 -0.33 -5.75
N VAL A 200 1.28 -0.08 -7.06
CA VAL A 200 1.72 1.23 -7.59
C VAL A 200 0.72 2.33 -7.22
N LYS A 201 -0.59 2.07 -7.37
CA LYS A 201 -1.66 2.99 -6.97
C LYS A 201 -1.62 3.31 -5.46
N LEU A 202 -1.44 2.29 -4.62
CA LEU A 202 -1.34 2.44 -3.16
C LEU A 202 -0.12 3.28 -2.76
N ALA A 203 1.07 2.93 -3.28
CA ALA A 203 2.31 3.66 -2.99
C ALA A 203 2.21 5.12 -3.43
N TRP A 204 1.70 5.37 -4.64
CA TRP A 204 1.51 6.73 -5.15
C TRP A 204 0.55 7.55 -4.27
N GLU A 205 -0.69 7.07 -4.06
CA GLU A 205 -1.76 7.85 -3.44
C GLU A 205 -1.63 8.03 -1.92
N LYS A 206 -0.93 7.12 -1.23
CA LYS A 206 -0.85 7.13 0.24
C LYS A 206 0.52 7.56 0.79
N LEU A 207 1.59 7.44 0.01
CA LEU A 207 2.96 7.65 0.51
C LEU A 207 3.76 8.64 -0.34
N ILE A 208 3.77 8.50 -1.67
CA ILE A 208 4.64 9.30 -2.55
C ILE A 208 4.02 10.68 -2.81
N ALA A 209 2.82 10.74 -3.39
CA ALA A 209 2.18 12.02 -3.76
C ALA A 209 1.96 12.99 -2.57
N PRO A 210 1.58 12.54 -1.35
CA PRO A 210 1.41 13.45 -0.21
C PRO A 210 2.68 14.15 0.27
N GLU A 211 3.87 13.59 0.02
CA GLU A 211 5.17 14.13 0.49
C GLU A 211 6.10 14.55 -0.67
N LEU A 212 5.65 14.43 -1.91
CA LEU A 212 6.44 14.49 -3.14
C LEU A 212 7.33 15.75 -3.22
N GLU A 213 6.71 16.92 -3.04
CA GLU A 213 7.40 18.21 -3.13
C GLU A 213 8.44 18.38 -2.01
N HIS A 214 8.11 17.95 -0.79
CA HIS A 214 9.03 18.01 0.35
C HIS A 214 10.25 17.10 0.13
N LEU A 215 10.03 15.88 -0.37
CA LEU A 215 11.08 14.92 -0.71
C LEU A 215 12.01 15.46 -1.82
N ALA A 216 11.44 16.05 -2.86
CA ALA A 216 12.19 16.66 -3.95
C ALA A 216 13.01 17.89 -3.50
N TRP A 217 12.53 18.62 -2.49
CA TRP A 217 13.26 19.75 -1.88
C TRP A 217 14.39 19.28 -0.96
N GLU A 218 14.14 18.32 -0.06
CA GLU A 218 15.07 17.89 0.99
C GLU A 218 16.38 17.33 0.41
N VAL A 219 16.30 16.62 -0.72
CA VAL A 219 17.46 16.02 -1.42
C VAL A 219 18.14 17.02 -2.38
N GLY A 220 17.51 18.16 -2.67
CA GLY A 220 18.05 19.24 -3.51
C GLY A 220 18.74 20.36 -2.73
N ARG A 221 19.31 20.05 -1.55
CA ARG A 221 19.91 21.00 -0.60
C ARG A 221 21.42 20.86 -0.44
#